data_AF-A0A1Z4QEC0-F1
#
_entry.id   AF-A0A1Z4QEC0-F1
#
_cell.length_a   1.000
_cell.length_b   1.000
_cell.length_c   1.000
_cell.angle_alpha   90.00
_cell.angle_beta   90.00
_cell.angle_gamma   90.00
#
_symmetry.space_group_name_H-M   'P 1'
#
loop_
_entity.id
_entity.type
_entity.pdbx_description
1 polymer ?
#
loop_
_entity_poly.entity_id
_entity_poly.type
_entity_poly.pdbx_seq_one_letter_code
_entity_poly.pdbx_strand_id
1 'polypeptide(L)' 'MKRTYLDSCVLIAAARLDNSDDICQEALKILASAERYFISSYYVKLEVLPHAIRNKNNLETEF' A
#
# COMPACT_ATOMS: atom_id res chain seq x y z
N MET A 1 -5.52 19.04 -6.04
CA MET A 1 -4.59 17.95 -5.67
C MET A 1 -4.11 18.16 -4.24
N LYS A 2 -4.46 17.25 -3.33
CA LYS A 2 -4.07 17.27 -1.92
C LYS A 2 -2.83 16.40 -1.72
N ARG A 3 -1.73 17.01 -1.28
CA ARG A 3 -0.51 16.29 -0.90
C ARG A 3 -0.82 15.40 0.30
N THR A 4 -0.62 14.10 0.15
CA THR A 4 -1.02 13.09 1.14
C THR A 4 0.19 12.19 1.41
N TYR A 5 0.58 12.09 2.67
CA TYR A 5 1.61 11.14 3.07
C TYR A 5 1.01 9.73 3.09
N LEU A 6 1.66 8.79 2.41
CA LEU A 6 1.23 7.41 2.29
C LEU A 6 1.99 6.53 3.28
N ASP A 7 1.24 5.80 4.09
CA ASP A 7 1.76 4.84 5.06
C ASP A 7 1.81 3.41 4.47
N SER A 8 2.72 2.58 4.96
CA SER A 8 2.91 1.19 4.53
C SER A 8 1.67 0.34 4.75
N CYS A 9 0.91 0.60 5.83
CA CYS A 9 -0.32 -0.14 6.13
C CYS A 9 -1.35 -0.08 4.99
N VAL A 10 -1.46 1.05 4.29
CA VAL A 10 -2.38 1.21 3.15
C VAL A 10 -1.91 0.36 1.97
N LEU A 11 -0.62 0.36 1.68
CA LEU A 11 -0.02 -0.45 0.63
C LEU A 11 -0.15 -1.94 0.92
N ILE A 12 0.16 -2.36 2.16
CA ILE A 12 0.05 -3.74 2.62
C ILE A 12 -1.41 -4.21 2.56
N ALA A 13 -2.37 -3.39 2.97
CA ALA A 13 -3.79 -3.73 2.89
C ALA A 13 -4.24 -3.93 1.43
N ALA A 14 -3.88 -3.01 0.53
CA ALA A 14 -4.24 -3.10 -0.89
C ALA A 14 -3.58 -4.30 -1.60
N ALA A 15 -2.35 -4.64 -1.23
CA ALA A 15 -1.60 -5.72 -1.87
C ALA A 15 -2.10 -7.13 -1.51
N ARG A 16 -2.92 -7.28 -0.46
CA ARG A 16 -3.57 -8.55 -0.13
C ARG A 16 -4.53 -9.05 -1.21
N LEU A 17 -5.07 -8.15 -2.03
CA LEU A 17 -6.02 -8.45 -3.12
C LEU A 17 -7.22 -9.30 -2.66
N ASP A 18 -7.62 -9.16 -1.40
CA ASP A 18 -8.81 -9.81 -0.85
C ASP A 18 -10.00 -8.89 -1.00
N ASN A 19 -10.81 -9.14 -2.03
CA ASN A 19 -11.96 -8.29 -2.32
C ASN A 19 -13.09 -8.39 -1.28
N SER A 20 -13.04 -9.39 -0.40
CA SER A 20 -14.00 -9.55 0.70
C SER A 20 -13.59 -8.78 1.98
N ASP A 21 -12.37 -8.24 2.02
CA ASP A 21 -11.88 -7.41 3.13
C ASP A 21 -12.20 -5.93 2.89
N ASP A 22 -13.05 -5.35 3.75
CA ASP A 22 -13.44 -3.94 3.72
C ASP A 22 -12.22 -3.00 3.78
N ILE A 23 -11.15 -3.40 4.50
CA ILE A 23 -9.93 -2.60 4.62
C ILE A 23 -9.17 -2.60 3.29
N CYS A 24 -9.10 -3.75 2.61
CA CYS A 24 -8.50 -3.84 1.27
C CYS A 24 -9.25 -2.95 0.28
N GLN A 25 -10.59 -2.99 0.30
CA GLN A 25 -11.41 -2.13 -0.57
C GLN A 25 -11.20 -0.64 -0.30
N GLU A 26 -11.13 -0.24 0.97
CA GLU A 26 -10.92 1.17 1.31
C GLU A 26 -9.51 1.64 0.92
N ALA A 27 -8.49 0.81 1.12
CA ALA A 27 -7.13 1.09 0.67
C ALA A 27 -7.06 1.30 -0.85
N LEU A 28 -7.72 0.44 -1.64
CA LEU A 28 -7.79 0.57 -3.10
C LEU A 28 -8.50 1.87 -3.53
N LYS A 29 -9.60 2.26 -2.88
CA LYS A 29 -10.29 3.53 -3.16
C LYS A 29 -9.42 4.75 -2.87
N ILE A 30 -8.66 4.72 -1.76
CA ILE A 30 -7.72 5.78 -1.43
C ILE A 30 -6.66 5.90 -2.53
N LEU A 31 -6.03 4.79 -2.92
CA LEU A 31 -4.97 4.75 -3.93
C LEU A 31 -5.47 5.15 -5.33
N ALA A 32 -6.73 4.87 -5.67
CA ALA A 32 -7.35 5.26 -6.94
C ALA A 32 -7.78 6.73 -7.00
N SER A 33 -7.63 7.49 -5.92
CA SER A 33 -8.13 8.87 -5.86
C SER A 33 -7.30 9.84 -6.70
N ALA A 34 -7.92 10.40 -7.74
CA ALA A 34 -7.35 11.46 -8.58
C ALA A 34 -7.16 12.81 -7.84
N GLU A 35 -7.78 12.98 -6.66
CA GLU A 35 -7.65 14.21 -5.88
C GLU A 35 -6.36 14.24 -5.04
N ARG A 36 -5.66 13.11 -4.92
CA ARG A 36 -4.50 12.96 -4.05
C ARG A 36 -3.20 12.92 -4.85
N TYR A 37 -2.18 13.56 -4.30
CA TYR A 37 -0.79 13.41 -4.74
C TYR A 37 -0.01 12.75 -3.61
N PHE A 38 0.41 11.51 -3.80
CA PHE A 38 1.04 10.73 -2.75
C PHE A 38 2.53 11.02 -2.62
N ILE A 39 2.98 11.13 -1.38
CA ILE A 39 4.39 11.17 -1.00
C ILE A 39 4.64 10.10 0.06
N SER A 40 5.85 9.54 0.13
CA SER A 40 6.25 8.68 1.24
C SER A 40 7.72 8.92 1.61
N SER A 41 8.25 8.16 2.56
CA SER A 41 9.67 8.15 2.89
C SER A 41 10.29 6.79 2.57
N TYR A 42 11.62 6.73 2.57
CA TYR A 42 12.37 5.48 2.44
C TYR A 42 12.00 4.44 3.53
N TYR A 43 11.54 4.88 4.70
CA TYR A 43 11.12 3.97 5.77
C TYR A 43 9.87 3.17 5.42
N VAL A 44 8.93 3.76 4.66
CA VAL A 44 7.73 3.05 4.17
C VAL A 44 8.13 1.88 3.27
N LYS A 45 9.14 2.06 2.42
CA LYS A 45 9.70 0.97 1.60
C LYS A 45 10.29 -0.16 2.45
N LEU A 46 10.98 0.18 3.53
CA LEU A 46 11.56 -0.78 4.47
C LEU A 46 10.51 -1.53 5.31
N GLU A 47 9.30 -1.00 5.45
CA GLU A 47 8.19 -1.67 6.15
C GLU A 47 7.43 -2.66 5.25
N VAL A 48 7.32 -2.34 3.95
CA VAL A 48 6.62 -3.19 2.96
C VAL A 48 7.41 -4.46 2.64
N LEU A 49 8.73 -4.34 2.39
CA LEU A 49 9.57 -5.46 1.94
C LEU A 49 9.64 -6.65 2.92
N PRO A 50 9.83 -6.47 4.23
CA PRO A 50 9.87 -7.60 5.17
C PRO A 50 8.53 -8.34 5.24
N HIS A 51 7.42 -7.61 5.11
CA HIS A 51 6.08 -8.18 5.07
C HIS A 51 5.88 -9.03 3.80
N ALA A 52 6.28 -8.50 2.65
CA ALA A 52 6.27 -9.18 1.37
C ALA A 52 7.12 -10.45 1.37
N ILE A 53 8.37 -10.35 1.84
CA ILE A 53 9.31 -11.47 1.93
C ILE A 53 8.77 -12.55 2.87
N ARG A 54 8.29 -12.17 4.07
CA ARG A 54 7.72 -13.10 5.04
C ARG A 54 6.51 -13.84 4.47
N ASN A 55 5.66 -13.14 3.72
CA ASN A 55 4.45 -13.70 3.13
C ASN A 55 4.68 -14.33 1.74
N LYS A 56 5.92 -14.33 1.23
CA LYS A 56 6.29 -14.81 -0.12
C LYS A 56 5.54 -14.11 -1.27
N ASN A 57 5.18 -12.85 -1.07
CA ASN A 57 4.53 -12.03 -2.09
C ASN A 57 5.58 -11.44 -3.04
N ASN A 58 5.91 -12.21 -4.08
CA ASN A 58 6.97 -11.87 -5.04
C ASN A 58 6.74 -10.52 -5.79
N LEU A 59 5.48 -10.14 -6.02
CA LEU A 59 5.15 -8.86 -6.68
C LEU A 59 5.46 -7.64 -5.78
N GLU A 60 5.34 -7.78 -4.46
CA GLU A 60 5.64 -6.72 -3.51
C GLU A 60 7.15 -6.58 -3.24
N THR A 61 7.96 -7.58 -3.61
CA THR A 61 9.43 -7.56 -3.42
C THR A 61 10.18 -6.79 -4.51
N GLU A 62 9.53 -6.49 -5.63
CA GLU A 62 10.10 -5.70 -6.73
C GLU A 62 9.93 -4.16 -6.53
N PHE A 63 9.27 -3.74 -5.45
CA PHE A 63 9.04 -2.33 -5.06
C PHE A 63 10.33 -1.59 -4.67
#